data_AF-A0A8H6F0A7-F1
#
_entry.id   AF-A0A8H6F0A7-F1
#
_cell.length_a   1.000
_cell.length_b   1.000
_cell.length_c   1.000
_cell.angle_alpha   90.00
_cell.angle_beta   90.00
_cell.angle_gamma   90.00
#
_symmetry.space_group_name_H-M   'P 1'
#
loop_
_entity.id
_entity.type
_entity.pdbx_description
1 polymer ?
#
loop_
_entity_poly.entity_id
_entity_poly.type
_entity_poly.pdbx_seq_one_letter_code
_entity_poly.pdbx_strand_id
1 'polypeptide(L)'
;MSYNSTPSTTITKTNLDPQKLLLKEQSLNDIKLQCSRLIYELEGNNEPELIIQKYIQDLNKYNELKDLALQLITLIADQRKVKTSDILQEMNIEINNNE
;
A
#
# COMPACT_ATOMS: atom_id res chain seq x y z
N MET A 1 32.41 -16.25 58.15
CA MET A 1 31.87 -16.49 56.81
C MET A 1 30.50 -15.85 56.75
N SER A 2 30.37 -14.79 55.97
CA SER A 2 29.17 -13.95 55.91
C SER A 2 28.09 -14.54 55.00
N TYR A 3 26.85 -14.49 55.49
CA TYR A 3 25.61 -14.73 54.75
C TYR A 3 25.47 -13.74 53.59
N ASN A 4 24.89 -14.20 52.47
CA ASN A 4 24.17 -13.33 51.54
C ASN A 4 23.03 -14.10 50.85
N SER A 5 21.81 -13.73 51.23
CA SER A 5 20.55 -13.98 50.52
C SER A 5 20.43 -13.00 49.35
N THR A 6 20.05 -13.46 48.14
CA THR A 6 19.31 -12.70 47.10
C THR A 6 18.85 -13.68 45.99
N PRO A 7 17.91 -13.34 45.10
CA PRO A 7 16.49 -13.13 45.35
C PRO A 7 15.62 -13.97 44.39
N SER A 8 14.32 -13.93 44.61
CA SER A 8 13.25 -14.46 43.75
C SER A 8 13.52 -14.31 42.24
N THR A 9 13.61 -15.42 41.50
CA THR A 9 13.07 -15.45 40.14
C THR A 9 11.70 -16.06 40.25
N THR A 10 10.74 -15.19 40.51
CA THR A 10 9.32 -15.39 40.23
C THR A 10 9.22 -16.11 38.89
N ILE A 11 8.78 -17.37 38.92
CA ILE A 11 8.23 -18.03 37.75
C ILE A 11 6.94 -17.26 37.48
N THR A 12 7.07 -16.13 36.78
CA THR A 12 5.94 -15.48 36.14
C THR A 12 5.52 -16.50 35.10
N LYS A 13 4.57 -17.36 35.49
CA LYS A 13 3.76 -18.14 34.57
C LYS A 13 3.19 -17.12 33.61
N THR A 14 3.89 -16.89 32.50
CA THR A 14 3.35 -16.18 31.35
C THR A 14 2.16 -17.02 30.98
N ASN A 15 0.98 -16.54 31.38
CA ASN A 15 -0.28 -16.97 30.84
C ASN A 15 -0.21 -16.56 29.36
N LEU A 16 0.46 -17.40 28.56
CA LEU A 16 0.44 -17.34 27.12
C LEU A 16 -0.98 -17.70 26.78
N ASP A 17 -1.81 -16.67 26.70
CA ASP A 17 -3.15 -16.78 26.17
C ASP A 17 -3.04 -17.50 24.82
N PRO A 18 -3.48 -18.76 24.73
CA PRO A 18 -3.22 -19.60 23.55
C PRO A 18 -3.79 -18.97 22.29
N GLN A 19 -4.81 -18.12 22.44
CA GLN A 19 -5.39 -17.33 21.36
C GLN A 19 -4.43 -16.24 20.85
N LYS A 20 -3.69 -15.57 21.73
CA LYS A 20 -2.69 -14.56 21.36
C LYS A 20 -1.46 -15.20 20.70
N LEU A 21 -1.10 -16.41 21.14
CA LEU A 21 -0.05 -17.19 20.50
C LEU A 21 -0.45 -17.61 19.08
N LEU A 22 -1.67 -18.11 18.90
CA LEU A 22 -2.21 -18.51 17.61
C LEU A 22 -2.28 -17.33 16.62
N LEU A 23 -2.77 -16.17 17.07
CA LEU A 23 -2.82 -14.97 16.22
C LEU A 23 -1.42 -14.48 15.80
N LYS A 24 -0.45 -14.58 16.71
CA LYS A 24 0.95 -14.25 16.39
C LYS A 24 1.57 -15.25 15.41
N GLU A 25 1.24 -16.53 15.54
CA GLU A 25 1.70 -17.57 14.62
C GLU A 25 1.08 -17.42 13.23
N GLN A 26 -0.21 -17.08 13.16
CA GLN A 26 -0.90 -16.75 11.91
C GLN A 26 -0.27 -15.51 11.26
N SER A 27 -0.12 -14.42 12.02
CA SER A 27 0.52 -13.20 11.50
C SER A 27 1.96 -13.45 11.06
N LEU A 28 2.72 -14.28 11.78
CA LEU A 28 4.07 -14.67 11.38
C LEU A 28 4.05 -15.48 10.07
N ASN A 29 3.09 -16.36 9.89
CA ASN A 29 2.94 -17.14 8.67
C ASN A 29 2.53 -16.26 7.48
N ASP A 30 1.61 -15.33 7.69
CA ASP A 30 1.20 -14.34 6.69
C ASP A 30 2.38 -13.46 6.26
N ILE A 31 3.19 -12.99 7.21
CA ILE A 31 4.38 -12.20 6.92
C ILE A 31 5.40 -13.04 6.15
N LYS A 32 5.64 -14.29 6.55
CA LYS A 32 6.55 -15.20 5.83
C LYS A 32 6.07 -15.44 4.39
N LEU A 33 4.77 -15.64 4.20
CA LEU A 33 4.18 -15.83 2.87
C LEU A 33 4.35 -14.58 1.99
N GLN A 34 4.10 -13.41 2.55
CA GLN A 34 4.32 -12.13 1.86
C GLN A 34 5.80 -11.93 1.50
N CYS A 35 6.73 -12.24 2.42
CA CYS A 35 8.16 -12.19 2.15
C CYS A 35 8.55 -13.16 1.04
N SER A 36 8.11 -14.43 1.08
CA SER A 36 8.42 -15.41 0.03
C SER A 36 7.86 -15.00 -1.33
N ARG A 37 6.68 -14.40 -1.37
CA ARG A 37 6.09 -13.86 -2.60
C ARG A 37 6.91 -12.71 -3.16
N LEU A 38 7.27 -11.75 -2.31
CA LEU A 38 8.08 -10.60 -2.70
C LEU A 38 9.48 -11.03 -3.15
N ILE A 39 10.10 -11.99 -2.44
CA ILE A 39 11.37 -12.60 -2.82
C ILE A 39 11.23 -13.26 -4.19
N TYR A 40 10.18 -14.04 -4.44
CA TYR A 40 9.95 -14.65 -5.76
C TYR A 40 9.73 -13.61 -6.88
N GLU A 41 8.97 -12.54 -6.60
CA GLU A 41 8.74 -11.44 -7.54
C GLU A 41 10.02 -10.65 -7.86
N LEU A 42 10.96 -10.57 -6.91
CA LEU A 42 12.24 -9.88 -7.06
C LEU A 42 13.37 -10.78 -7.60
N GLU A 43 13.44 -12.05 -7.17
CA GLU A 43 14.43 -13.04 -7.61
C GLU A 43 14.10 -13.61 -9.00
N GLY A 44 12.81 -13.66 -9.38
CA GLY A 44 12.38 -14.09 -10.72
C GLY A 44 12.60 -13.04 -11.81
N ASN A 45 13.03 -11.83 -11.46
CA ASN A 45 13.09 -10.69 -12.38
C ASN A 45 14.50 -10.10 -12.41
N ASN A 46 15.33 -10.62 -13.32
CA ASN A 46 16.76 -10.30 -13.44
C ASN A 46 17.05 -8.82 -13.80
N GLU A 47 16.02 -8.00 -14.04
CA GLU A 47 16.17 -6.60 -14.42
C GLU A 47 15.14 -5.73 -13.67
N PRO A 48 15.39 -5.38 -12.38
CA PRO A 48 14.51 -4.48 -11.61
C PRO A 48 14.33 -3.11 -12.27
N GLU A 49 15.31 -2.70 -13.08
CA GLU A 49 15.26 -1.49 -13.91
C GLU A 49 14.08 -1.51 -14.90
N LEU A 50 13.74 -2.67 -15.47
CA LEU A 50 12.59 -2.79 -16.38
C LEU A 50 11.25 -2.58 -15.67
N ILE A 51 11.13 -2.99 -14.41
CA ILE A 51 9.92 -2.77 -13.60
C ILE A 51 9.72 -1.28 -13.38
N ILE A 52 10.80 -0.59 -12.96
CA ILE A 52 10.79 0.85 -12.74
C ILE A 52 10.49 1.59 -14.04
N GLN A 53 11.14 1.20 -15.14
CA GLN A 53 10.92 1.79 -16.45
C GLN A 53 9.48 1.61 -16.91
N LYS A 54 8.90 0.41 -16.75
CA LYS A 54 7.51 0.13 -17.08
C LYS A 54 6.55 0.96 -16.22
N TYR A 55 6.81 1.06 -14.92
CA TYR A 55 6.01 1.89 -14.02
C TYR A 55 6.05 3.37 -14.42
N ILE A 56 7.23 3.90 -14.76
CA ILE A 56 7.38 5.28 -15.25
C ILE A 56 6.62 5.48 -16.57
N GLN A 57 6.70 4.52 -17.50
CA GLN A 57 5.96 4.57 -18.75
C GLN A 57 4.45 4.58 -18.53
N ASP A 58 3.94 3.70 -17.67
CA ASP A 58 2.53 3.61 -17.34
C ASP A 58 2.04 4.89 -16.65
N LEU A 59 2.84 5.46 -15.75
CA LEU A 59 2.54 6.73 -15.06
C LEU A 59 2.50 7.91 -16.04
N ASN A 60 3.48 8.02 -16.94
CA ASN A 60 3.50 9.06 -17.97
C ASN A 60 2.28 8.95 -18.88
N LYS A 61 1.94 7.74 -19.31
CA LYS A 61 0.76 7.48 -20.15
C LYS A 61 -0.54 7.85 -19.44
N TYR A 62 -0.65 7.55 -18.14
CA TYR A 62 -1.79 7.97 -17.33
C TYR A 62 -1.89 9.50 -17.28
N ASN A 63 -0.79 10.20 -17.03
CA ASN A 63 -0.77 11.67 -16.97
C ASN A 63 -1.16 12.30 -18.31
N GLU A 64 -0.58 11.84 -19.42
CA GLU A 64 -0.92 12.32 -20.77
C GLU A 64 -2.42 12.13 -21.06
N LEU A 65 -2.96 10.96 -20.73
CA LEU A 65 -4.39 10.67 -20.94
C LEU A 65 -5.28 11.54 -20.04
N LYS A 66 -4.90 11.72 -18.78
CA LYS A 66 -5.62 12.58 -17.82
C LYS A 66 -5.64 14.02 -18.30
N ASP A 67 -4.52 14.54 -18.78
CA ASP A 67 -4.40 15.91 -19.27
C ASP A 67 -5.25 16.13 -20.53
N LEU A 68 -5.20 15.19 -21.49
CA LEU A 68 -6.04 15.23 -22.68
C LEU A 68 -7.53 15.18 -22.32
N ALA A 69 -7.91 14.28 -21.40
CA ALA A 69 -9.28 14.17 -20.94
C ALA A 69 -9.75 15.47 -20.27
N LEU A 70 -8.93 16.07 -19.41
CA LEU A 70 -9.26 17.32 -18.74
C LEU A 70 -9.38 18.48 -19.73
N GLN A 71 -8.53 18.52 -20.77
CA GLN A 71 -8.63 19.50 -21.85
C GLN A 71 -9.95 19.36 -22.61
N LEU A 72 -10.35 18.14 -22.96
CA LEU A 72 -11.64 17.88 -23.62
C LEU A 72 -12.83 18.26 -22.73
N ILE A 73 -12.78 17.92 -21.45
CA ILE A 73 -13.82 18.29 -20.48
C ILE A 73 -13.93 19.81 -20.35
N THR A 74 -12.79 20.51 -20.34
CA THR A 74 -12.75 21.98 -20.31
C THR A 74 -13.40 22.57 -21.56
N LEU A 75 -13.10 22.04 -22.74
CA LEU A 75 -13.74 22.46 -24.00
C LEU A 75 -15.27 22.24 -23.97
N ILE A 76 -15.73 21.12 -23.43
CA ILE A 76 -17.17 20.84 -23.30
C ILE A 76 -17.82 21.81 -22.31
N ALA A 77 -17.17 22.08 -21.18
CA ALA A 77 -17.64 23.02 -20.17
C ALA A 77 -17.78 24.43 -20.75
N ASP A 78 -16.78 24.88 -21.51
CA ASP A 78 -16.77 26.18 -22.19
C ASP A 78 -17.89 26.29 -23.24
N GLN A 79 -18.08 25.25 -24.07
CA GLN A 79 -19.16 25.20 -25.05
C GLN A 79 -20.54 25.30 -24.40
N ARG A 80 -20.73 24.63 -23.26
CA ARG A 80 -22.00 24.61 -22.51
C ARG A 80 -22.14 25.79 -21.54
N LYS A 81 -21.10 26.60 -21.35
CA LYS A 81 -21.01 27.69 -20.35
C LYS A 81 -21.34 27.22 -18.92
N VAL A 82 -20.89 26.01 -18.58
CA VAL A 82 -21.03 25.43 -17.24
C VAL A 82 -19.65 25.23 -16.63
N LYS A 83 -19.58 24.93 -15.33
CA LYS A 83 -18.28 24.70 -14.68
C LYS A 83 -17.75 23.33 -15.06
N THR A 84 -16.43 23.20 -15.16
CA THR A 84 -15.74 21.91 -15.37
C THR A 84 -16.14 20.87 -14.32
N SER A 85 -16.38 21.30 -13.07
CA SER A 85 -16.88 20.45 -11.98
C SER A 85 -18.21 19.77 -12.30
N ASP A 86 -19.10 20.48 -12.98
CA ASP A 86 -20.46 20.01 -13.27
C ASP A 86 -20.40 18.93 -14.36
N ILE A 87 -19.53 19.11 -15.36
CA ILE A 87 -19.26 18.08 -16.38
C ILE A 87 -18.56 16.86 -15.77
N LEU A 88 -17.60 17.06 -14.87
CA LEU A 88 -16.91 15.96 -14.17
C LEU A 88 -17.88 15.12 -13.34
N GLN A 89 -18.81 15.77 -12.63
CA GLN A 89 -19.88 15.09 -11.90
C GLN A 89 -20.85 14.36 -12.83
N GLU A 90 -21.25 14.98 -13.95
CA GLU A 90 -22.09 14.33 -14.98
C GLU A 90 -21.41 13.06 -15.54
N MET A 91 -20.09 13.10 -15.71
CA MET A 91 -19.30 11.97 -16.19
C MET A 91 -18.94 10.95 -15.10
N ASN A 92 -19.41 11.12 -13.85
CA ASN A 92 -19.08 10.28 -12.68
C ASN A 92 -17.56 10.13 -12.46
N ILE A 93 -16.79 11.17 -12.75
CA ILE A 93 -15.34 11.19 -12.53
C ILE A 93 -15.08 11.76 -11.14
N GLU A 94 -14.78 10.89 -10.18
CA GLU A 94 -14.27 11.28 -8.87
C GLU A 94 -12.79 11.66 -9.01
N ILE A 95 -12.51 12.97 -9.03
CA ILE A 95 -11.13 13.44 -8.86
C ILE A 95 -10.78 13.28 -7.37
N ASN A 96 -10.27 12.10 -7.00
CA ASN A 96 -9.66 11.89 -5.71
C ASN A 96 -8.35 12.70 -5.65
N ASN A 97 -8.45 13.95 -5.18
CA ASN A 97 -7.33 14.85 -4.90
C ASN A 97 -6.61 14.45 -3.60
N ASN A 98 -6.20 13.19 -3.46
CA ASN A 98 -5.34 12.78 -2.37
C ASN A 98 -3.88 12.83 -2.87
N GLU A 99 -3.37 14.06 -2.95
CA GLU A 99 -1.94 14.35 -2.77
C GLU A 99 -1.59 14.31 -1.27
#